data_AF-A0AAW0J228-F1
#
_entry.id   AF-A0AAW0J228-F1
#
_cell.length_a   1.000
_cell.length_b   1.000
_cell.length_c   1.000
_cell.angle_alpha   90.00
_cell.angle_beta   90.00
_cell.angle_gamma   90.00
#
_symmetry.space_group_name_H-M   'P 1'
#
loop_
_entity.id
_entity.type
_entity.pdbx_description
1 polymer ?
#
loop_
_entity_poly.entity_id
_entity_poly.type
_entity_poly.pdbx_seq_one_letter_code
_entity_poly.pdbx_strand_id
1 'polypeptide(L)'
;RKPPNFHSLVRRFLASPKIHCLRLSSLSKPTKPTTTKKSPSISNWWNTIQIYMKKAGKKQTNVVLANQVSDNNYSIGKKLKKSQISKLPHVANSKPEGLNLVLTAQDVAVEGFCMSNCGFHGSDTKLKSAFIWLGDGNSLTQCPSQCAWLFHKPI
;
A
#
# COMPACT_ATOMS: atom_id res chain seq x y z
N ARG A 1 8.35 -22.21 7.67
CA ARG A 1 7.72 -21.03 8.33
C ARG A 1 6.75 -20.40 7.34
N LYS A 2 5.45 -20.30 7.66
CA LYS A 2 4.41 -19.75 6.76
C LYS A 2 4.58 -18.22 6.68
N PRO A 3 4.62 -17.59 5.49
CA PRO A 3 4.72 -16.13 5.41
C PRO A 3 3.49 -15.50 6.08
N PRO A 4 3.66 -14.38 6.81
CA PRO A 4 2.54 -13.71 7.44
C PRO A 4 1.51 -13.32 6.38
N ASN A 5 0.23 -13.56 6.66
CA ASN A 5 -0.82 -13.18 5.72
C ASN A 5 -0.88 -11.63 5.61
N PHE A 6 -1.26 -11.14 4.43
CA PHE A 6 -1.38 -9.70 4.14
C PHE A 6 -2.25 -8.96 5.18
N HIS A 7 -3.22 -9.64 5.79
CA HIS A 7 -4.10 -9.09 6.83
C HIS A 7 -3.36 -8.82 8.17
N SER A 8 -2.45 -9.69 8.59
CA SER A 8 -1.56 -9.48 9.73
C SER A 8 -0.56 -8.35 9.46
N LEU A 9 -0.19 -8.16 8.19
CA LEU A 9 0.69 -7.08 7.76
C LEU A 9 -0.02 -5.74 7.85
N VAL A 10 -1.22 -5.60 7.29
CA VAL A 10 -2.03 -4.36 7.36
C VAL A 10 -2.43 -4.03 8.79
N ARG A 11 -2.80 -5.01 9.64
CA ARG A 11 -3.11 -4.74 11.05
C ARG A 11 -1.90 -4.34 11.89
N ARG A 12 -0.71 -4.93 11.65
CA ARG A 12 0.53 -4.46 12.29
C ARG A 12 0.95 -3.08 11.77
N PHE A 13 0.56 -2.76 10.55
CA PHE A 13 0.81 -1.49 9.88
C PHE A 13 0.12 -0.30 10.56
N LEU A 14 -1.17 -0.47 10.88
CA LEU A 14 -2.00 0.58 11.49
C LEU A 14 -1.61 0.92 12.94
N ALA A 15 -0.72 0.14 13.55
CA ALA A 15 -0.30 0.29 14.95
C ALA A 15 1.19 0.66 15.12
N SER A 16 1.90 1.03 14.04
CA SER A 16 3.32 1.40 14.10
C SER A 16 3.58 2.80 13.53
N PRO A 17 4.31 3.69 14.25
CA PRO A 17 4.61 5.05 13.82
C PRO A 17 5.79 5.06 12.84
N LYS A 18 5.67 4.41 11.67
CA LYS A 18 6.84 4.10 10.82
C LYS A 18 6.57 4.38 9.34
N ILE A 19 7.60 4.78 8.59
CA ILE A 19 7.57 4.78 7.13
C ILE A 19 7.86 3.35 6.67
N HIS A 20 7.05 2.85 5.77
CA HIS A 20 7.09 1.47 5.32
C HIS A 20 7.03 1.42 3.80
N CYS A 21 7.91 0.62 3.20
CA CYS A 21 7.85 0.27 1.79
C CYS A 21 7.55 -1.23 1.67
N LEU A 22 6.38 -1.54 1.12
CA LEU A 22 5.91 -2.89 0.86
C LEU A 22 6.10 -3.20 -0.62
N ARG A 23 6.94 -4.19 -0.95
CA ARG A 23 7.05 -4.67 -2.32
C ARG A 23 6.00 -5.73 -2.59
N LEU A 24 5.18 -5.51 -3.60
CA LEU A 24 4.23 -6.49 -4.11
C LEU A 24 4.79 -7.16 -5.37
N SER A 25 4.59 -8.47 -5.47
CA SER A 25 4.96 -9.29 -6.61
C SER A 25 3.76 -10.12 -7.07
N SER A 26 3.70 -10.39 -8.37
CA SER A 26 2.66 -11.24 -8.95
C SER A 26 3.12 -12.69 -9.00
N LEU A 27 2.30 -13.62 -8.47
CA LEU A 27 2.47 -15.05 -8.72
C LEU A 27 1.53 -15.52 -9.84
N SER A 28 2.09 -16.26 -10.78
CA SER A 28 1.38 -16.89 -11.89
C SER A 28 0.55 -18.12 -11.50
N LYS A 29 0.63 -18.59 -10.25
CA LYS A 29 -0.05 -19.83 -9.82
C LYS A 29 -1.38 -19.53 -9.11
N PRO A 30 -2.52 -20.02 -9.62
CA PRO A 30 -3.81 -19.83 -8.98
C PRO A 30 -3.85 -20.62 -7.67
N THR A 31 -4.18 -19.95 -6.57
CA THR A 31 -4.47 -20.63 -5.29
C THR A 31 -5.98 -20.64 -5.07
N LYS A 32 -6.54 -21.82 -4.79
CA LYS A 32 -7.98 -22.03 -4.63
C LYS A 32 -8.49 -21.30 -3.37
N PRO A 33 -9.52 -20.45 -3.46
CA PRO A 33 -10.04 -19.75 -2.29
C PRO A 33 -10.79 -20.73 -1.38
N THR A 34 -10.48 -20.71 -0.08
CA THR A 34 -11.19 -21.47 0.96
C THR A 34 -12.23 -20.57 1.61
N THR A 35 -13.48 -21.02 1.65
CA THR A 35 -14.64 -20.25 2.12
C THR A 35 -14.91 -20.49 3.60
N THR A 36 -14.78 -19.45 4.41
CA THR A 36 -15.35 -19.37 5.78
C THR A 36 -16.05 -18.02 5.97
N LYS A 37 -17.26 -18.04 6.57
CA LYS A 37 -18.21 -16.92 6.68
C LYS A 37 -17.78 -15.76 7.63
N LYS A 38 -18.41 -14.59 7.41
CA LYS A 38 -18.63 -13.37 8.26
C LYS A 38 -17.53 -12.28 8.32
N SER A 39 -18.02 -11.02 8.28
CA SER A 39 -17.37 -9.69 8.20
C SER A 39 -16.62 -9.35 6.90
N PRO A 40 -16.70 -8.10 6.40
CA PRO A 40 -15.91 -7.68 5.24
C PRO A 40 -14.42 -7.83 5.59
N SER A 41 -13.76 -8.76 4.91
CA SER A 41 -12.33 -8.99 5.03
C SER A 41 -11.60 -8.38 3.84
N ILE A 42 -10.33 -8.03 4.02
CA ILE A 42 -9.44 -7.61 2.92
C ILE A 42 -9.41 -8.69 1.82
N SER A 43 -9.51 -9.97 2.19
CA SER A 43 -9.60 -11.09 1.26
C SER A 43 -10.88 -11.04 0.41
N ASN A 44 -12.03 -10.70 1.01
CA ASN A 44 -13.29 -10.52 0.28
C ASN A 44 -13.20 -9.32 -0.66
N TRP A 45 -12.61 -8.20 -0.22
CA TRP A 45 -12.38 -7.03 -1.08
C TRP A 45 -11.50 -7.38 -2.28
N TRP A 46 -10.36 -8.07 -2.08
CA TRP A 46 -9.52 -8.53 -3.18
C TRP A 46 -10.26 -9.48 -4.13
N ASN A 47 -11.06 -10.42 -3.62
CA ASN A 47 -11.90 -11.27 -4.47
C ASN A 47 -12.85 -10.44 -5.35
N THR A 48 -13.45 -9.39 -4.80
CA THR A 48 -14.28 -8.45 -5.57
C THR A 48 -13.48 -7.77 -6.69
N ILE A 49 -12.24 -7.32 -6.41
CA ILE A 49 -11.35 -6.77 -7.44
C ILE A 49 -11.06 -7.81 -8.53
N GLN A 50 -10.82 -9.07 -8.19
CA GLN A 50 -10.59 -10.13 -9.20
C GLN A 50 -11.80 -10.32 -10.12
N ILE A 51 -13.03 -10.15 -9.62
CA ILE A 51 -14.25 -10.20 -10.44
C ILE A 51 -14.26 -9.06 -11.46
N TYR A 52 -13.94 -7.82 -11.03
CA TYR A 52 -13.84 -6.68 -11.94
C TYR A 52 -12.74 -6.86 -12.99
N MET A 53 -11.57 -7.36 -12.58
CA MET A 53 -10.46 -7.66 -13.50
C MET A 53 -10.87 -8.69 -14.56
N LYS A 54 -11.58 -9.75 -14.16
CA LYS A 54 -12.11 -10.76 -15.09
C LYS A 54 -13.10 -10.15 -16.08
N LYS A 55 -14.02 -9.29 -15.61
CA LYS A 55 -14.98 -8.57 -16.48
C LYS A 55 -14.29 -7.63 -17.47
N ALA A 56 -13.17 -7.03 -17.07
CA ALA A 56 -12.33 -6.20 -17.93
C ALA A 56 -11.39 -6.99 -18.88
N GLY A 57 -11.58 -8.32 -19.00
CA GLY A 57 -10.77 -9.18 -19.86
C GLY A 57 -9.32 -9.35 -19.38
N LYS A 58 -9.01 -8.99 -18.13
CA LYS A 58 -7.67 -9.13 -17.55
C LYS A 58 -7.51 -10.49 -16.90
N LYS A 59 -6.30 -11.05 -16.99
CA LYS A 59 -5.94 -12.31 -16.32
C LYS A 59 -6.00 -12.14 -14.81
N GLN A 60 -6.31 -13.22 -14.10
CA GLN A 60 -6.29 -13.24 -12.65
C GLN A 60 -4.85 -13.08 -12.15
N THR A 61 -4.61 -12.00 -11.39
CA THR A 61 -3.29 -11.65 -10.87
C THR A 61 -3.26 -11.96 -9.38
N ASN A 62 -2.37 -12.86 -8.93
CA ASN A 62 -2.19 -13.08 -7.49
C ASN A 62 -1.11 -12.14 -6.98
N VAL A 63 -1.51 -11.16 -6.18
CA VAL A 63 -0.59 -10.22 -5.56
C VAL A 63 -0.12 -10.78 -4.23
N VAL A 64 1.19 -10.90 -4.04
CA VAL A 64 1.79 -11.25 -2.75
C VAL A 64 2.79 -10.21 -2.32
N LEU A 65 2.98 -10.08 -1.00
CA LEU A 65 4.07 -9.30 -0.46
C LEU A 65 5.39 -10.05 -0.66
N ALA A 66 6.27 -9.48 -1.47
CA ALA A 66 7.63 -9.99 -1.70
C ALA A 66 8.61 -9.56 -0.61
N ASN A 67 8.54 -8.30 -0.19
CA ASN A 67 9.45 -7.74 0.80
C ASN A 67 8.79 -6.59 1.57
N GLN A 68 9.26 -6.33 2.77
CA GLN A 68 8.91 -5.15 3.56
C GLN A 68 10.17 -4.52 4.14
N VAL A 69 10.31 -3.22 3.93
CA VAL A 69 11.34 -2.40 4.57
C VAL A 69 10.65 -1.32 5.40
N SER A 70 11.20 -1.05 6.58
CA SER A 70 10.72 -0.01 7.48
C SER A 70 11.86 0.96 7.78
N ASP A 71 11.60 2.25 7.64
CA ASP A 71 12.48 3.31 8.10
C ASP A 71 11.96 3.88 9.42
N ASN A 72 12.63 3.48 10.51
CA ASN A 72 12.25 3.89 11.87
C ASN A 72 12.92 5.21 12.28
N ASN A 73 14.00 5.60 11.60
CA ASN A 73 14.81 6.75 11.99
C ASN A 73 14.38 8.02 11.26
N TYR A 74 13.36 7.95 10.40
CA TYR A 74 12.94 9.03 9.53
C TYR A 74 14.14 9.58 8.75
N SER A 75 14.85 8.69 8.05
CA SER A 75 16.15 8.97 7.41
C SER A 75 16.14 10.14 6.44
N ILE A 76 14.98 10.45 5.86
CA ILE A 76 14.74 11.57 4.95
C ILE A 76 13.87 12.69 5.56
N GLY A 77 13.66 12.64 6.89
CA GLY A 77 12.86 13.58 7.65
C GLY A 77 11.37 13.23 7.75
N LYS A 78 10.64 14.05 8.51
CA LYS A 78 9.17 13.93 8.72
C LYS A 78 8.34 14.87 7.83
N LYS A 79 8.99 15.69 7.00
CA LYS A 79 8.34 16.60 6.05
C LYS A 79 8.83 16.26 4.65
N LEU A 80 7.97 15.61 3.87
CA LEU A 80 8.36 15.00 2.60
C LEU A 80 7.71 15.73 1.42
N LYS A 81 8.51 16.06 0.42
CA LYS A 81 8.06 16.47 -0.91
C LYS A 81 7.70 15.26 -1.76
N LYS A 82 6.84 15.45 -2.77
CA LYS A 82 6.47 14.34 -3.69
C LYS A 82 7.69 13.71 -4.37
N SER A 83 8.70 14.53 -4.69
CA SER A 83 9.96 14.09 -5.31
C SER A 83 10.88 13.28 -4.38
N GLN A 84 10.68 13.34 -3.07
CA GLN A 84 11.40 12.51 -2.10
C GLN A 84 10.72 11.15 -1.96
N ILE A 85 9.38 11.12 -1.94
CA ILE A 85 8.59 9.88 -1.90
C ILE A 85 8.88 8.99 -3.12
N SER A 86 8.99 9.57 -4.32
CA SER A 86 9.30 8.80 -5.53
C SER A 86 10.66 8.09 -5.49
N LYS A 87 11.58 8.54 -4.62
CA LYS A 87 12.91 7.93 -4.44
C LYS A 87 12.94 6.84 -3.37
N LEU A 88 11.95 6.78 -2.48
CA LEU A 88 11.89 5.79 -1.39
C LEU A 88 11.95 4.33 -1.86
N PRO A 89 11.37 3.94 -3.01
CA PRO A 89 11.54 2.59 -3.54
C PRO A 89 13.01 2.20 -3.76
N HIS A 90 13.90 3.13 -4.13
CA HIS A 90 15.34 2.86 -4.28
C HIS A 90 16.01 2.59 -2.93
N VAL A 91 15.64 3.36 -1.91
CA VAL A 91 16.17 3.22 -0.54
C VAL A 91 15.77 1.88 0.07
N ALA A 92 14.61 1.35 -0.31
CA ALA A 92 14.13 0.04 0.12
C ALA A 92 14.82 -1.17 -0.57
N ASN A 93 15.93 -0.95 -1.32
CA ASN A 93 16.62 -1.99 -2.10
C ASN A 93 15.66 -2.78 -3.01
N SER A 94 14.72 -2.08 -3.63
CA SER A 94 13.71 -2.71 -4.49
C SER A 94 14.38 -3.31 -5.73
N LYS A 95 14.25 -4.62 -5.91
CA LYS A 95 14.69 -5.33 -7.12
C LYS A 95 14.00 -4.77 -8.38
N PRO A 96 14.56 -4.95 -9.58
CA PRO A 96 13.85 -4.61 -10.82
C PRO A 96 12.49 -5.33 -10.92
N GLU A 97 11.54 -4.79 -11.69
CA GLU A 97 10.27 -5.45 -12.04
C GLU A 97 9.34 -5.75 -10.84
N GLY A 98 8.69 -4.72 -10.29
CA GLY A 98 7.74 -4.87 -9.19
C GLY A 98 6.91 -3.62 -8.90
N LEU A 99 5.94 -3.77 -8.01
CA LEU A 99 5.13 -2.67 -7.49
C LEU A 99 5.56 -2.38 -6.04
N ASN A 100 5.91 -1.13 -5.75
CA ASN A 100 6.29 -0.69 -4.42
C ASN A 100 5.16 0.16 -3.81
N LEU A 101 4.60 -0.29 -2.70
CA LEU A 101 3.62 0.45 -1.93
C LEU A 101 4.33 1.17 -0.80
N VAL A 102 4.39 2.50 -0.88
CA VAL A 102 4.99 3.37 0.12
C VAL A 102 3.88 3.89 1.03
N LEU A 103 4.05 3.72 2.33
CA LEU A 103 3.10 4.16 3.33
C LEU A 103 3.86 4.93 4.40
N THR A 104 3.29 6.05 4.81
CA THR A 104 3.94 7.01 5.72
C THR A 104 3.30 6.96 7.09
N ALA A 105 4.11 7.13 8.14
CA ALA A 105 3.63 7.21 9.51
C ALA A 105 2.66 8.38 9.70
N GLN A 106 1.84 8.30 10.75
CA GLN A 106 0.89 9.34 11.13
C GLN A 106 1.55 10.71 11.40
N ASP A 107 2.78 10.71 11.90
CA ASP A 107 3.52 11.92 12.23
C ASP A 107 4.40 12.44 11.08
N VAL A 108 4.22 11.91 9.86
CA VAL A 108 4.90 12.36 8.64
C VAL A 108 3.96 13.22 7.81
N ALA A 109 4.37 14.44 7.53
CA ALA A 109 3.69 15.36 6.64
C ALA A 109 4.18 15.19 5.20
N VAL A 110 3.25 15.04 4.26
CA VAL A 110 3.56 14.95 2.82
C VAL A 110 2.91 16.11 2.07
N GLU A 111 3.69 16.71 1.18
CA GLU A 111 3.28 17.84 0.36
C GLU A 111 1.95 17.60 -0.40
N GLY A 112 0.97 18.45 -0.14
CA GLY A 112 -0.35 18.43 -0.79
C GLY A 112 -1.31 17.34 -0.31
N PHE A 113 -0.94 16.59 0.73
CA PHE A 113 -1.83 15.62 1.39
C PHE A 113 -3.05 16.33 2.01
N CYS A 114 -4.23 15.70 1.93
CA CYS A 114 -5.52 16.26 2.37
C CYS A 114 -6.00 17.55 1.69
N MET A 115 -5.21 18.15 0.80
CA MET A 115 -5.63 19.33 0.03
C MET A 115 -5.93 18.97 -1.42
N SER A 116 -5.04 18.17 -2.03
CA SER A 116 -5.10 17.86 -3.45
C SER A 116 -5.18 16.37 -3.72
N ASN A 117 -4.66 15.53 -2.81
CA ASN A 117 -4.49 14.10 -3.04
C ASN A 117 -4.47 13.33 -1.70
N CYS A 118 -5.00 12.10 -1.72
CA CYS A 118 -4.88 11.13 -0.61
C CYS A 118 -3.73 10.12 -0.81
N GLY A 119 -3.12 10.17 -1.99
CA GLY A 119 -2.07 9.28 -2.47
C GLY A 119 -1.69 9.66 -3.89
N PHE A 120 -0.60 9.09 -4.41
CA PHE A 120 -0.25 9.21 -5.84
C PHE A 120 0.56 7.99 -6.28
N HIS A 121 0.70 7.81 -7.58
CA HIS A 121 1.49 6.73 -8.17
C HIS A 121 2.52 7.27 -9.14
N GLY A 122 3.51 6.45 -9.46
CA GLY A 122 4.51 6.77 -10.47
C GLY A 122 5.28 5.52 -10.89
N SER A 123 6.20 5.70 -11.81
CA SER A 123 7.06 4.63 -12.29
C SER A 123 8.50 5.09 -12.36
N ASP A 124 9.42 4.18 -12.04
CA ASP A 124 10.84 4.35 -12.28
C ASP A 124 11.25 3.47 -13.46
N THR A 125 11.68 4.11 -14.55
CA THR A 125 12.10 3.44 -15.78
C THR A 125 13.45 2.73 -15.64
N LYS A 126 14.34 3.22 -14.76
CA LYS A 126 15.65 2.61 -14.50
C LYS A 126 15.51 1.28 -13.74
N LEU A 127 14.58 1.22 -12.79
CA LEU A 127 14.24 0.02 -12.03
C LEU A 127 13.16 -0.83 -12.71
N LYS A 128 12.57 -0.37 -13.83
CA LYS A 128 11.39 -0.99 -14.47
C LYS A 128 10.31 -1.33 -13.43
N SER A 129 10.05 -0.40 -12.52
CA SER A 129 9.16 -0.63 -11.37
C SER A 129 8.12 0.48 -11.26
N ALA A 130 6.96 0.14 -10.70
CA ALA A 130 5.94 1.11 -10.34
C ALA A 130 5.95 1.33 -8.83
N PHE A 131 5.46 2.48 -8.39
CA PHE A 131 5.17 2.71 -6.99
C PHE A 131 3.82 3.40 -6.81
N ILE A 132 3.23 3.16 -5.65
CA ILE A 132 2.04 3.84 -5.16
C ILE A 132 2.38 4.34 -3.76
N TRP A 133 2.13 5.60 -3.49
CA TRP A 133 2.11 6.14 -2.13
C TRP A 133 0.67 6.34 -1.68
N LEU A 134 0.36 5.90 -0.46
CA LEU A 134 -0.90 6.19 0.23
C LEU A 134 -0.59 6.89 1.56
N GLY A 135 -1.27 7.98 1.87
CA GLY A 135 -1.10 8.74 3.11
C GLY A 135 -1.84 8.13 4.32
N ASP A 136 -1.93 6.80 4.39
CA ASP A 136 -2.83 6.07 5.30
C ASP A 136 -2.67 6.43 6.79
N GLY A 137 -1.45 6.58 7.28
CA GLY A 137 -1.18 6.90 8.68
C GLY A 137 -1.80 8.23 9.12
N ASN A 138 -2.01 9.16 8.19
CA ASN A 138 -2.38 10.54 8.51
C ASN A 138 -3.82 10.88 8.10
N SER A 139 -4.47 10.05 7.28
CA SER A 139 -5.83 10.26 6.79
C SER A 139 -6.87 10.30 7.91
N LEU A 140 -6.75 9.43 8.92
CA LEU A 140 -7.72 9.36 10.03
C LEU A 140 -7.69 10.61 10.91
N THR A 141 -6.54 11.28 11.00
CA THR A 141 -6.34 12.46 11.87
C THR A 141 -6.45 13.78 11.13
N GLN A 142 -5.96 13.89 9.89
CA GLN A 142 -5.90 15.17 9.18
C GLN A 142 -7.10 15.44 8.27
N CYS A 143 -7.68 14.41 7.65
CA CYS A 143 -8.82 14.59 6.74
C CYS A 143 -9.69 13.31 6.64
N PRO A 144 -10.29 12.87 7.76
CA PRO A 144 -11.00 11.59 7.81
C PRO A 144 -12.15 11.51 6.80
N SER A 145 -12.88 12.60 6.60
CA SER A 145 -14.00 12.67 5.65
C SER A 145 -13.59 12.69 4.17
N GLN A 146 -12.30 12.89 3.85
CA GLN A 146 -11.81 12.97 2.48
C GLN A 146 -10.98 11.74 2.10
N CYS A 147 -9.99 11.40 2.93
CA CYS A 147 -9.01 10.37 2.61
C CYS A 147 -9.19 9.06 3.38
N ALA A 148 -10.20 8.97 4.26
CA ALA A 148 -10.54 7.75 5.00
C ALA A 148 -12.02 7.35 4.84
N TRP A 149 -12.69 7.75 3.76
CA TRP A 149 -14.13 7.55 3.54
C TRP A 149 -14.61 6.09 3.67
N LEU A 150 -13.75 5.10 3.40
CA LEU A 150 -14.07 3.68 3.59
C LEU A 150 -14.23 3.29 5.07
N PHE A 151 -13.62 4.06 5.98
CA PHE A 151 -13.54 3.77 7.42
C PHE A 151 -14.13 4.90 8.27
N HIS A 152 -14.48 6.02 7.65
CA HIS A 152 -15.09 7.18 8.30
C HIS A 152 -16.51 7.36 7.77
N LYS A 153 -17.50 7.28 8.66
CA LYS A 153 -18.87 7.66 8.30
C LYS A 153 -18.88 9.16 8.04
N PRO A 154 -19.39 9.61 6.88
CA PRO A 154 -19.66 11.03 6.69
C PRO A 154 -20.56 11.53 7.82
N ILE A 155 -20.24 12.71 8.36
CA ILE A 155 -21.08 13.43 9.32
C ILE A 155 -22.25 14.05 8.56
#